data_AF-A0NF54-F1
#
_entry.id   AF-A0NF54-F1
#
_cell.length_a   1.000
_cell.length_b   1.000
_cell.length_c   1.000
_cell.angle_alpha   90.00
_cell.angle_beta   90.00
_cell.angle_gamma   90.00
#
_symmetry.space_group_name_H-M   'P 1'
#
loop_
_entity.id
_entity.type
_entity.pdbx_description
1 polymer ?
#
loop_
_entity_poly.entity_id
_entity_poly.type
_entity_poly.pdbx_seq_one_letter_code
_entity_poly.pdbx_strand_id
1 'polypeptide(L)'
;MTARRRRAFQRQACLLSVLAAFSLGLALGVFVPLIGISQAASKGSIVADGSPEQEPQQPALQALHHPAHQMPHFPTIDDIRSADDGPRGRYASVSFIAEEKLTGEGEDVLFHPKLEVDGFVERKLPSPAASIVQQMLAGSSKMAQAAVPERRESRASKFDDAEREDGEGVIRDGIYWGPSVERALPDGFDQRQSESWARYLHEAEVERLEIGCGRMQNRLLVFRDGTRACARYRQNTDQIQGELFSFYLGQLLNLTNLAPSAASIIDPEARLWAAATEELAGAQWKPTKPVVITKWIGNLEPAGIPQPFRPLERHLNRFDVRNITEGLDRPRDGVRRLLLDRLGPARDGPAATPATPSSSTSTLPAQPPTPEVLERLVELAQWSDLIVFDYLIANLDRVVNNLYNFQWNADIMAAPAHNLARQTDSSLLVFLDNESGLLHGYRLLKKYEAYHGLLLDNLCVFRLSTVRALEALRDASVGQRLNALFERTTTAQIRDVLPPLPEKSVKILVDRIDRVLGQVQKCRETFADR
;
A
#
# COMPACT_ATOMS: atom_id res chain seq x y z
N MET A 1 49.73 22.76 -20.58
CA MET A 1 49.54 21.39 -21.15
C MET A 1 48.37 21.41 -22.12
N THR A 2 48.54 20.94 -23.35
CA THR A 2 47.49 20.98 -24.39
C THR A 2 46.39 19.93 -24.14
N ALA A 3 45.14 20.22 -24.57
CA ALA A 3 43.96 19.35 -24.38
C ALA A 3 44.12 17.91 -24.92
N ARG A 4 45.10 17.68 -25.80
CA ARG A 4 45.45 16.35 -26.31
C ARG A 4 46.26 15.53 -25.30
N ARG A 5 47.16 16.17 -24.52
CA ARG A 5 47.92 15.51 -23.44
C ARG A 5 47.03 15.15 -22.24
N ARG A 6 46.04 15.99 -21.90
CA ARG A 6 45.05 15.67 -20.83
C ARG A 6 44.22 14.43 -21.15
N ARG A 7 43.76 14.29 -22.40
CA ARG A 7 43.01 13.10 -22.85
C ARG A 7 43.85 11.83 -22.89
N ALA A 8 45.13 11.93 -23.26
CA ALA A 8 46.05 10.80 -23.18
C ALA A 8 46.30 10.36 -21.73
N PHE A 9 46.50 11.32 -20.82
CA PHE A 9 46.70 11.06 -19.41
C PHE A 9 45.46 10.44 -18.74
N GLN A 10 44.26 10.93 -19.04
CA GLN A 10 43.00 10.34 -18.55
C GLN A 10 42.80 8.90 -19.05
N ARG A 11 43.16 8.60 -20.30
CA ARG A 11 43.09 7.23 -20.84
C ARG A 11 44.08 6.32 -20.14
N GLN A 12 45.31 6.77 -19.88
CA GLN A 12 46.31 6.00 -19.14
C GLN A 12 45.91 5.77 -17.69
N ALA A 13 45.35 6.77 -17.01
CA ALA A 13 44.87 6.63 -15.63
C ALA A 13 43.68 5.66 -15.52
N CYS A 14 42.75 5.70 -16.48
CA CYS A 14 41.62 4.76 -16.54
C CYS A 14 42.09 3.33 -16.83
N LEU A 15 43.08 3.16 -17.71
CA LEU A 15 43.60 1.84 -18.03
C LEU A 15 44.40 1.24 -16.86
N LEU A 16 45.12 2.08 -16.11
CA LEU A 16 45.78 1.68 -14.87
C LEU A 16 44.79 1.34 -13.75
N SER A 17 43.68 2.07 -13.61
CA SER A 17 42.68 1.75 -12.58
C SER A 17 41.97 0.43 -12.87
N VAL A 18 41.66 0.14 -14.14
CA VAL A 18 41.06 -1.14 -14.56
C VAL A 18 42.04 -2.29 -14.33
N LEU A 19 43.32 -2.13 -14.66
CA LEU A 19 44.34 -3.15 -14.40
C LEU A 19 44.54 -3.40 -12.89
N ALA A 20 44.54 -2.35 -12.08
CA ALA A 20 44.64 -2.47 -10.62
C ALA A 20 43.43 -3.21 -10.02
N ALA A 21 42.21 -2.85 -10.44
CA ALA A 21 40.98 -3.51 -10.00
C ALA A 21 40.94 -4.98 -10.40
N PHE A 22 41.35 -5.32 -11.63
CA PHE A 22 41.41 -6.70 -12.11
C PHE A 22 42.46 -7.52 -11.35
N SER A 23 43.64 -6.94 -11.08
CA SER A 23 44.71 -7.61 -10.33
C SER A 23 44.31 -7.87 -8.87
N LEU A 24 43.66 -6.90 -8.22
CA LEU A 24 43.10 -7.06 -6.88
C LEU A 24 41.96 -8.07 -6.85
N GLY A 25 41.07 -8.06 -7.86
CA GLY A 25 39.99 -9.03 -8.00
C GLY A 25 40.50 -10.46 -8.17
N LEU A 26 41.54 -10.67 -8.99
CA LEU A 26 42.20 -11.98 -9.12
C LEU A 26 42.91 -12.40 -7.83
N ALA A 27 43.60 -11.48 -7.15
CA ALA A 27 44.25 -11.79 -5.89
C ALA A 27 43.23 -12.20 -4.81
N LEU A 28 42.13 -11.46 -4.67
CA LEU A 28 41.08 -11.80 -3.71
C LEU A 28 40.34 -13.09 -4.11
N GLY A 29 40.02 -13.26 -5.40
CA GLY A 29 39.30 -14.43 -5.90
C GLY A 29 40.10 -15.73 -5.85
N VAL A 30 41.43 -15.68 -5.91
CA VAL A 30 42.30 -16.86 -5.87
C VAL A 30 42.83 -17.12 -4.45
N PHE A 31 43.28 -16.10 -3.72
CA PHE A 31 43.91 -16.30 -2.41
C PHE A 31 42.92 -16.44 -1.25
N VAL A 32 41.74 -15.81 -1.31
CA VAL A 32 40.74 -15.95 -0.22
C VAL A 32 40.19 -17.38 -0.11
N PRO A 33 39.88 -18.11 -1.20
CA PRO A 33 39.48 -19.50 -1.11
C PRO A 33 40.59 -20.44 -0.63
N LEU A 34 41.86 -20.15 -0.92
CA LEU A 34 43.00 -20.96 -0.47
C LEU A 34 43.20 -20.93 1.06
N ILE A 35 42.87 -19.81 1.71
CA ILE A 35 42.90 -19.70 3.18
C ILE A 35 41.73 -20.48 3.82
N GLY A 36 40.57 -20.53 3.16
CA GLY A 36 39.42 -21.34 3.61
C GLY A 36 39.68 -22.85 3.54
N ILE A 37 40.40 -23.30 2.51
CA ILE A 37 40.72 -24.73 2.31
C ILE A 37 41.81 -25.20 3.30
N SER A 38 42.80 -24.37 3.66
CA SER A 38 43.84 -24.77 4.62
C SER A 38 43.32 -24.90 6.06
N GLN A 39 42.29 -24.12 6.44
CA GLN A 39 41.63 -24.28 7.73
C GLN A 39 40.72 -25.52 7.80
N ALA A 40 40.06 -25.85 6.69
CA ALA A 40 39.22 -27.06 6.58
C ALA A 40 40.04 -28.36 6.60
N ALA A 41 41.27 -28.34 6.10
CA ALA A 41 42.17 -29.51 6.10
C ALA A 41 42.75 -29.85 7.50
N SER A 42 42.63 -28.97 8.51
CA SER A 42 43.12 -29.23 9.87
C SER A 42 42.11 -29.90 10.81
N LYS A 43 40.83 -30.01 10.39
CA LYS A 43 39.75 -30.61 11.17
C LYS A 43 39.03 -31.70 10.36
N GLY A 44 39.66 -32.86 10.25
CA GLY A 44 39.03 -34.00 9.60
C GLY A 44 39.95 -35.20 9.43
N SER A 45 40.43 -35.80 10.53
CA SER A 45 40.97 -37.16 10.49
C SER A 45 40.09 -38.08 11.31
N ILE A 46 39.13 -38.76 10.67
CA ILE A 46 38.66 -40.08 11.11
C ILE A 46 38.42 -40.93 9.85
N VAL A 47 38.91 -42.17 9.95
CA VAL A 47 39.19 -43.20 8.94
C VAL A 47 37.95 -44.06 8.60
N ALA A 48 37.84 -44.49 7.34
CA ALA A 48 37.40 -45.83 6.84
C ALA A 48 37.06 -45.71 5.33
N ASP A 49 37.94 -46.09 4.39
CA ASP A 49 38.22 -47.43 3.82
C ASP A 49 37.11 -47.97 2.87
N GLY A 50 37.52 -48.30 1.64
CA GLY A 50 36.67 -48.89 0.58
C GLY A 50 36.77 -48.21 -0.81
N SER A 51 37.47 -48.85 -1.76
CA SER A 51 37.51 -48.54 -3.21
C SER A 51 36.71 -49.61 -4.00
N PRO A 52 36.56 -49.52 -5.34
CA PRO A 52 36.03 -48.42 -6.18
C PRO A 52 34.95 -48.93 -7.18
N GLU A 53 34.01 -48.10 -7.63
CA GLU A 53 33.23 -48.43 -8.84
C GLU A 53 32.81 -47.20 -9.64
N GLN A 54 32.74 -47.39 -10.97
CA GLN A 54 32.85 -46.41 -12.05
C GLN A 54 31.58 -45.56 -12.29
N GLU A 55 31.75 -44.26 -12.57
CA GLU A 55 30.75 -43.40 -13.22
C GLU A 55 31.07 -43.18 -14.71
N PRO A 56 30.07 -43.19 -15.61
CA PRO A 56 30.22 -42.79 -16.99
C PRO A 56 29.94 -41.29 -17.23
N GLN A 57 30.72 -40.74 -18.16
CA GLN A 57 30.71 -39.37 -18.68
C GLN A 57 29.42 -38.97 -19.41
N GLN A 58 29.06 -37.68 -19.36
CA GLN A 58 28.34 -36.97 -20.44
C GLN A 58 28.71 -35.47 -20.52
N PRO A 59 28.50 -34.80 -21.68
CA PRO A 59 29.50 -33.91 -22.28
C PRO A 59 29.24 -32.40 -22.15
N ALA A 60 30.29 -31.63 -22.46
CA ALA A 60 30.35 -30.18 -22.50
C ALA A 60 29.46 -29.54 -23.59
N LEU A 61 28.85 -28.40 -23.26
CA LEU A 61 28.17 -27.50 -24.20
C LEU A 61 28.88 -26.14 -24.23
N GLN A 62 29.16 -25.72 -25.47
CA GLN A 62 29.97 -24.56 -25.88
C GLN A 62 29.33 -23.22 -25.51
N ALA A 63 30.18 -22.26 -25.12
CA ALA A 63 29.82 -20.87 -24.94
C ALA A 63 29.73 -20.15 -26.30
N LEU A 64 28.60 -19.49 -26.57
CA LEU A 64 28.42 -18.53 -27.66
C LEU A 64 28.34 -17.11 -27.09
N HIS A 65 29.11 -16.21 -27.69
CA HIS A 65 29.21 -14.78 -27.36
C HIS A 65 27.89 -14.01 -27.52
N HIS A 66 27.60 -13.08 -26.60
CA HIS A 66 26.61 -12.01 -26.77
C HIS A 66 27.31 -10.63 -26.82
N PRO A 67 26.89 -9.70 -27.72
CA PRO A 67 27.43 -8.35 -27.80
C PRO A 67 26.76 -7.37 -26.82
N ALA A 68 27.41 -6.22 -26.65
CA ALA A 68 27.17 -5.20 -25.64
C ALA A 68 25.71 -4.69 -25.53
N HIS A 69 25.23 -4.58 -24.28
CA HIS A 69 23.93 -4.02 -23.93
C HIS A 69 23.82 -2.52 -24.21
N GLN A 70 22.88 -2.16 -25.06
CA GLN A 70 22.29 -0.83 -25.19
C GLN A 70 21.02 -0.78 -24.31
N MET A 71 20.80 0.31 -23.57
CA MET A 71 19.61 0.41 -22.71
C MET A 71 18.32 0.33 -23.55
N PRO A 72 17.34 -0.51 -23.19
CA PRO A 72 16.12 -0.65 -23.97
C PRO A 72 15.18 0.53 -23.80
N HIS A 73 14.47 0.84 -24.87
CA HIS A 73 13.40 1.84 -24.97
C HIS A 73 12.21 1.46 -24.06
N PHE A 74 11.66 2.45 -23.35
CA PHE A 74 10.53 2.27 -22.43
C PHE A 74 9.20 2.18 -23.22
N PRO A 75 8.37 1.14 -23.01
CA PRO A 75 7.09 1.04 -23.70
C PRO A 75 6.04 2.01 -23.13
N THR A 76 5.23 2.55 -24.02
CA THR A 76 4.00 3.31 -23.76
C THR A 76 2.79 2.38 -23.67
N ILE A 77 1.64 2.90 -23.26
CA ILE A 77 0.39 2.12 -23.08
C ILE A 77 -0.07 1.44 -24.38
N ASP A 78 0.27 1.98 -25.55
CA ASP A 78 -0.06 1.40 -26.85
C ASP A 78 0.83 0.21 -27.22
N ASP A 79 2.03 0.11 -26.64
CA ASP A 79 2.96 -1.00 -26.85
C ASP A 79 2.51 -2.29 -26.13
N ILE A 80 1.73 -2.14 -25.05
CA ILE A 80 1.23 -3.26 -24.22
C ILE A 80 0.03 -3.97 -24.87
N ARG A 81 -0.67 -3.31 -25.80
CA ARG A 81 -1.82 -3.91 -26.50
C ARG A 81 -1.46 -4.88 -27.62
N SER A 82 -0.18 -4.96 -27.99
CA SER A 82 0.23 -5.56 -29.27
C SER A 82 1.18 -6.76 -29.17
N ALA A 83 1.39 -7.36 -27.99
CA ALA A 83 2.31 -8.49 -27.85
C ALA A 83 1.58 -9.76 -27.42
N ASP A 84 1.34 -10.64 -28.40
CA ASP A 84 1.01 -12.05 -28.21
C ASP A 84 2.22 -12.90 -28.68
N ASP A 85 2.46 -14.02 -27.98
CA ASP A 85 3.46 -15.08 -28.18
C ASP A 85 4.95 -14.88 -27.74
N GLY A 86 5.36 -15.68 -26.73
CA GLY A 86 6.76 -15.98 -26.39
C GLY A 86 6.97 -16.70 -25.04
N PRO A 87 7.91 -17.67 -24.90
CA PRO A 87 7.83 -18.73 -23.90
C PRO A 87 8.35 -18.38 -22.49
N ARG A 88 7.67 -18.98 -21.50
CA ARG A 88 7.82 -18.82 -20.04
C ARG A 88 9.19 -19.28 -19.51
N GLY A 89 9.86 -18.40 -18.77
CA GLY A 89 11.00 -18.70 -17.89
C GLY A 89 10.64 -18.46 -16.42
N ARG A 90 10.93 -19.45 -15.56
CA ARG A 90 10.71 -19.43 -14.10
C ARG A 90 11.69 -18.47 -13.40
N TYR A 91 11.20 -17.49 -12.64
CA TYR A 91 11.95 -16.84 -11.57
C TYR A 91 11.06 -16.55 -10.36
N ALA A 92 11.63 -16.83 -9.17
CA ALA A 92 11.02 -16.70 -7.87
C ALA A 92 10.91 -15.24 -7.42
N SER A 93 9.92 -14.99 -6.55
CA SER A 93 9.60 -13.72 -5.90
C SER A 93 10.83 -12.98 -5.35
N VAL A 94 11.02 -11.73 -5.77
CA VAL A 94 12.04 -10.83 -5.23
C VAL A 94 11.42 -9.99 -4.13
N SER A 95 11.83 -10.23 -2.88
CA SER A 95 11.59 -9.31 -1.77
C SER A 95 12.46 -8.06 -1.96
N PHE A 96 11.85 -6.87 -1.94
CA PHE A 96 12.58 -5.62 -2.01
C PHE A 96 13.10 -5.21 -0.62
N ILE A 97 14.42 -5.21 -0.47
CA ILE A 97 15.13 -4.32 0.47
C ILE A 97 15.62 -3.15 -0.37
N ALA A 98 14.92 -2.03 -0.33
CA ALA A 98 15.46 -0.76 -0.81
C ALA A 98 16.21 -0.07 0.35
N GLU A 99 17.42 -0.56 0.66
CA GLU A 99 18.45 0.23 1.33
C GLU A 99 19.48 0.61 0.27
N GLU A 100 19.27 1.74 -0.39
CA GLU A 100 20.34 2.39 -1.14
C GLU A 100 20.98 3.46 -0.25
N LYS A 101 22.24 3.22 0.08
CA LYS A 101 23.13 4.12 0.83
C LYS A 101 23.20 5.48 0.13
N LEU A 102 22.68 6.51 0.79
CA LEU A 102 23.13 7.90 0.58
C LEU A 102 24.03 8.29 1.76
N THR A 103 25.32 8.03 1.59
CA THR A 103 26.43 8.63 2.33
C THR A 103 27.41 9.07 1.25
N GLY A 104 27.84 10.32 1.06
CA GLY A 104 27.83 11.53 1.86
C GLY A 104 29.19 12.18 1.59
N GLU A 105 29.26 13.48 1.34
CA GLU A 105 30.47 14.27 1.60
C GLU A 105 30.01 15.63 2.12
N GLY A 106 30.38 15.90 3.38
CA GLY A 106 30.27 17.21 3.97
C GLY A 106 31.48 18.05 3.57
N GLU A 107 31.25 19.33 3.31
CA GLU A 107 32.25 20.36 3.55
C GLU A 107 31.65 21.40 4.49
N ASP A 108 32.37 21.63 5.58
CA ASP A 108 32.17 22.71 6.54
C ASP A 108 32.26 24.07 5.86
N VAL A 109 31.23 24.90 6.00
CA VAL A 109 31.43 26.36 5.98
C VAL A 109 30.51 27.01 7.02
N LEU A 110 31.11 27.34 8.16
CA LEU A 110 30.65 28.35 9.12
C LEU A 110 30.55 29.71 8.40
N PHE A 111 29.42 30.42 8.45
CA PHE A 111 29.44 31.89 8.37
C PHE A 111 28.25 32.54 9.11
N HIS A 112 28.61 33.46 9.99
CA HIS A 112 27.73 34.36 10.76
C HIS A 112 27.06 35.44 9.87
N PRO A 113 25.99 36.10 10.37
CA PRO A 113 25.13 36.97 9.58
C PRO A 113 25.69 38.40 9.50
N LYS A 114 25.52 39.07 8.36
CA LYS A 114 25.54 40.54 8.24
C LYS A 114 24.67 41.02 7.08
N LEU A 115 23.77 41.94 7.43
CA LEU A 115 23.10 42.86 6.51
C LEU A 115 24.13 43.73 5.79
N GLU A 116 23.90 44.02 4.51
CA GLU A 116 24.08 45.37 3.94
C GLU A 116 23.36 45.48 2.59
N VAL A 117 22.81 46.67 2.38
CA VAL A 117 21.97 47.14 1.28
C VAL A 117 22.85 47.95 0.33
N ASP A 118 22.69 47.79 -1.00
CA ASP A 118 22.59 48.89 -1.98
C ASP A 118 22.71 48.41 -3.44
N GLY A 119 22.02 49.10 -4.36
CA GLY A 119 22.45 49.19 -5.77
C GLY A 119 21.42 48.90 -6.86
N PHE A 120 20.65 49.93 -7.21
CA PHE A 120 19.58 50.03 -8.21
C PHE A 120 20.09 50.24 -9.66
N VAL A 121 19.40 49.73 -10.71
CA VAL A 121 19.07 50.33 -12.05
C VAL A 121 18.13 49.34 -12.79
N GLU A 122 16.80 49.48 -12.84
CA GLU A 122 15.90 50.36 -13.63
C GLU A 122 15.66 49.97 -15.12
N ARG A 123 14.43 49.55 -15.46
CA ARG A 123 13.71 49.93 -16.70
C ARG A 123 12.17 49.70 -16.62
N LYS A 124 11.47 50.84 -16.61
CA LYS A 124 10.05 51.27 -16.74
C LYS A 124 8.97 50.34 -17.38
N LEU A 125 7.87 50.11 -16.62
CA LEU A 125 6.44 50.55 -16.75
C LEU A 125 5.80 50.78 -18.16
N PRO A 126 4.46 50.63 -18.35
CA PRO A 126 3.40 51.21 -17.48
C PRO A 126 2.10 50.41 -17.22
N SER A 127 1.44 50.80 -16.12
CA SER A 127 0.00 50.66 -15.83
C SER A 127 -0.66 52.05 -15.96
N PRO A 128 -2.00 52.14 -16.09
CA PRO A 128 -2.76 52.97 -15.14
C PRO A 128 -4.12 52.31 -14.77
N ALA A 129 -4.87 52.64 -13.72
CA ALA A 129 -4.90 53.74 -12.73
C ALA A 129 -5.82 53.27 -11.57
N ALA A 130 -5.42 53.44 -10.29
CA ALA A 130 -5.74 54.57 -9.37
C ALA A 130 -7.07 54.37 -8.60
N SER A 131 -7.24 54.71 -7.32
CA SER A 131 -6.40 55.22 -6.24
C SER A 131 -7.28 55.39 -4.98
N ILE A 132 -6.62 55.67 -3.86
CA ILE A 132 -7.09 56.39 -2.64
C ILE A 132 -7.32 55.52 -1.38
N VAL A 133 -6.20 55.40 -0.67
CA VAL A 133 -5.99 55.21 0.77
C VAL A 133 -6.57 56.39 1.58
N GLN A 134 -7.17 56.15 2.76
CA GLN A 134 -6.68 56.72 4.03
C GLN A 134 -7.50 56.24 5.26
N GLN A 135 -6.73 55.75 6.23
CA GLN A 135 -6.83 56.02 7.68
C GLN A 135 -7.58 55.07 8.63
N MET A 136 -6.72 54.47 9.46
CA MET A 136 -6.92 53.76 10.69
C MET A 136 -7.35 54.64 11.89
N LEU A 137 -8.03 53.98 12.83
CA LEU A 137 -7.94 54.12 14.29
C LEU A 137 -8.41 55.42 14.99
N ALA A 138 -9.66 55.38 15.47
CA ALA A 138 -10.15 55.86 16.77
C ALA A 138 -11.60 55.34 16.87
N GLY A 139 -12.08 54.62 17.87
CA GLY A 139 -12.04 54.87 19.29
C GLY A 139 -13.41 54.43 19.85
N SER A 140 -13.36 53.51 20.81
CA SER A 140 -14.30 53.22 21.90
C SER A 140 -15.77 53.66 21.87
N SER A 141 -16.61 52.64 22.12
CA SER A 141 -17.74 52.62 23.07
C SER A 141 -19.01 53.43 22.76
N LYS A 142 -20.14 52.71 22.59
CA LYS A 142 -21.39 52.98 23.30
C LYS A 142 -22.40 51.82 23.19
N MET A 143 -22.98 51.49 24.34
CA MET A 143 -24.21 50.70 24.52
C MET A 143 -25.40 51.37 23.80
N ALA A 144 -26.36 50.56 23.34
CA ALA A 144 -27.69 50.40 23.96
C ALA A 144 -28.80 50.01 22.96
N GLN A 145 -29.58 49.01 23.38
CA GLN A 145 -31.00 48.75 23.12
C GLN A 145 -31.45 48.08 21.81
N ALA A 146 -31.74 46.79 21.97
CA ALA A 146 -33.02 46.13 21.70
C ALA A 146 -33.93 46.69 20.60
N ALA A 147 -34.02 45.95 19.50
CA ALA A 147 -35.24 45.82 18.70
C ALA A 147 -35.27 44.42 18.06
N VAL A 148 -36.35 43.68 18.30
CA VAL A 148 -36.72 42.46 17.57
C VAL A 148 -37.05 42.86 16.13
N PRO A 149 -36.71 42.03 15.13
CA PRO A 149 -37.64 41.86 14.03
C PRO A 149 -37.88 40.41 13.63
N GLU A 150 -39.16 40.19 13.38
CA GLU A 150 -39.86 39.17 12.62
C GLU A 150 -39.04 38.40 11.56
N ARG A 151 -39.16 37.07 11.69
CA ARG A 151 -39.71 36.15 10.69
C ARG A 151 -39.53 36.58 9.23
N ARG A 152 -38.41 36.16 8.65
CA ARG A 152 -38.26 36.03 7.20
C ARG A 152 -38.16 34.55 6.87
N GLU A 153 -39.21 34.04 6.22
CA GLU A 153 -39.26 32.71 5.64
C GLU A 153 -38.12 32.55 4.63
N SER A 154 -37.04 31.90 5.06
CA SER A 154 -36.08 31.30 4.15
C SER A 154 -36.50 29.86 3.91
N ARG A 155 -36.93 29.67 2.66
CA ARG A 155 -37.24 28.44 1.96
C ARG A 155 -36.07 27.45 2.09
N ALA A 156 -36.01 26.75 3.22
CA ALA A 156 -35.21 25.56 3.39
C ALA A 156 -35.81 24.50 2.46
N SER A 157 -35.11 24.22 1.36
CA SER A 157 -35.37 23.05 0.55
C SER A 157 -35.28 21.84 1.47
N LYS A 158 -36.46 21.31 1.81
CA LYS A 158 -36.67 19.94 2.24
C LYS A 158 -35.89 19.03 1.30
N PHE A 159 -34.69 18.63 1.71
CA PHE A 159 -34.28 17.26 1.50
C PHE A 159 -35.16 16.47 2.45
N ASP A 160 -36.38 16.21 2.01
CA ASP A 160 -37.16 15.12 2.59
C ASP A 160 -36.30 13.87 2.34
N ASP A 161 -35.78 13.30 3.43
CA ASP A 161 -35.40 11.91 3.53
C ASP A 161 -36.65 11.09 3.14
N ALA A 162 -36.90 11.00 1.84
CA ALA A 162 -37.67 9.92 1.29
C ALA A 162 -36.77 8.70 1.45
N GLU A 163 -36.96 7.99 2.57
CA GLU A 163 -36.84 6.53 2.60
C GLU A 163 -37.68 6.00 1.42
N ARG A 164 -37.10 6.06 0.21
CA ARG A 164 -37.39 5.06 -0.80
C ARG A 164 -37.10 3.75 -0.09
N GLU A 165 -38.05 2.84 -0.14
CA GLU A 165 -37.83 1.44 0.17
C GLU A 165 -36.60 0.98 -0.62
N ASP A 166 -35.44 1.16 -0.02
CA ASP A 166 -34.16 0.76 -0.55
C ASP A 166 -34.23 -0.75 -0.43
N GLY A 167 -34.64 -1.38 -1.54
CA GLY A 167 -34.70 -2.82 -1.63
C GLY A 167 -33.38 -3.41 -1.13
N GLU A 168 -33.38 -4.68 -0.75
CA GLU A 168 -32.19 -5.43 -0.34
C GLU A 168 -31.15 -5.62 -1.48
N GLY A 169 -31.07 -4.67 -2.40
CA GLY A 169 -30.16 -4.65 -3.52
C GLY A 169 -28.70 -4.67 -3.09
N VAL A 170 -27.88 -5.21 -3.99
CA VAL A 170 -26.43 -5.33 -3.83
C VAL A 170 -25.72 -3.99 -4.01
N ILE A 171 -26.33 -3.06 -4.76
CA ILE A 171 -25.81 -1.71 -5.04
C ILE A 171 -26.89 -0.68 -4.75
N ARG A 172 -26.52 0.37 -4.01
CA ARG A 172 -27.32 1.57 -3.72
C ARG A 172 -26.79 2.77 -4.52
N ASP A 173 -27.70 3.61 -5.02
CA ASP A 173 -27.39 4.81 -5.81
C ASP A 173 -26.40 4.59 -6.96
N GLY A 174 -26.38 3.38 -7.52
CA GLY A 174 -25.53 3.00 -8.66
C GLY A 174 -24.02 2.91 -8.37
N ILE A 175 -23.53 3.37 -7.22
CA ILE A 175 -22.09 3.40 -6.90
C ILE A 175 -21.74 2.99 -5.46
N TYR A 176 -22.72 2.73 -4.60
CA TYR A 176 -22.48 2.30 -3.23
C TYR A 176 -22.81 0.83 -3.05
N TRP A 177 -22.05 0.13 -2.21
CA TRP A 177 -22.48 -1.17 -1.72
C TRP A 177 -23.81 -1.05 -0.99
N GLY A 178 -24.73 -1.94 -1.34
CA GLY A 178 -26.08 -1.97 -0.80
C GLY A 178 -26.16 -2.65 0.58
N PRO A 179 -27.32 -2.56 1.25
CA PRO A 179 -27.46 -3.04 2.63
C PRO A 179 -27.19 -4.53 2.82
N SER A 180 -27.41 -5.36 1.80
CA SER A 180 -27.14 -6.80 1.86
C SER A 180 -25.65 -7.11 2.02
N VAL A 181 -24.78 -6.38 1.31
CA VAL A 181 -23.31 -6.52 1.41
C VAL A 181 -22.80 -5.88 2.69
N GLU A 182 -23.25 -4.66 3.02
CA GLU A 182 -22.76 -3.93 4.21
C GLU A 182 -23.08 -4.65 5.52
N ARG A 183 -24.25 -5.32 5.63
CA ARG A 183 -24.58 -6.13 6.82
C ARG A 183 -23.80 -7.44 6.92
N ALA A 184 -23.28 -7.93 5.80
CA ALA A 184 -22.51 -9.17 5.75
C ALA A 184 -20.99 -8.94 5.89
N LEU A 185 -20.55 -7.68 5.96
CA LEU A 185 -19.15 -7.37 6.23
C LEU A 185 -18.74 -7.84 7.63
N PRO A 186 -17.51 -8.35 7.79
CA PRO A 186 -16.99 -8.70 9.10
C PRO A 186 -16.80 -7.45 9.96
N ASP A 187 -17.09 -7.58 11.27
CA ASP A 187 -16.98 -6.48 12.23
C ASP A 187 -15.57 -5.88 12.30
N GLY A 188 -14.55 -6.74 12.18
CA GLY A 188 -13.14 -6.35 12.26
C GLY A 188 -12.75 -5.73 13.61
N PHE A 189 -11.86 -4.75 13.57
CA PHE A 189 -11.34 -4.06 14.73
C PHE A 189 -11.96 -2.68 14.92
N ASP A 190 -12.78 -2.52 15.95
CA ASP A 190 -13.41 -1.22 16.26
C ASP A 190 -12.47 -0.27 17.04
N GLN A 191 -12.89 0.99 17.18
CA GLN A 191 -12.14 1.99 17.94
C GLN A 191 -11.96 1.59 19.41
N ARG A 192 -12.96 0.92 20.02
CA ARG A 192 -12.89 0.52 21.44
C ARG A 192 -11.82 -0.53 21.67
N GLN A 193 -11.69 -1.49 20.76
CA GLN A 193 -10.62 -2.48 20.79
C GLN A 193 -9.24 -1.83 20.63
N SER A 194 -9.13 -0.81 19.77
CA SER A 194 -7.90 -0.03 19.62
C SER A 194 -7.50 0.72 20.90
N GLU A 195 -8.46 1.39 21.53
CA GLU A 195 -8.24 2.10 22.80
C GLU A 195 -7.94 1.13 23.96
N SER A 196 -8.61 -0.03 23.98
CA SER A 196 -8.33 -1.09 24.93
C SER A 196 -6.93 -1.65 24.77
N TRP A 197 -6.44 -1.77 23.52
CA TRP A 197 -5.09 -2.24 23.24
C TRP A 197 -4.02 -1.24 23.72
N ALA A 198 -4.23 0.05 23.45
CA ALA A 198 -3.32 1.08 23.96
C ALA A 198 -3.26 1.09 25.50
N ARG A 199 -4.43 0.99 26.17
CA ARG A 199 -4.49 0.87 27.64
C ARG A 199 -3.81 -0.39 28.16
N TYR A 200 -4.03 -1.52 27.50
CA TYR A 200 -3.39 -2.78 27.86
C TYR A 200 -1.86 -2.65 27.88
N LEU A 201 -1.26 -2.04 26.85
CA LEU A 201 0.20 -1.89 26.75
C LEU A 201 0.82 -1.02 27.85
N HIS A 202 0.04 -0.18 28.54
CA HIS A 202 0.54 0.59 29.69
C HIS A 202 0.69 -0.26 30.96
N GLU A 203 -0.10 -1.33 31.09
CA GLU A 203 -0.14 -2.18 32.29
C GLU A 203 0.55 -3.54 32.07
N ALA A 204 0.69 -3.94 30.81
CA ALA A 204 1.27 -5.19 30.37
C ALA A 204 2.77 -5.28 30.67
N GLU A 205 3.26 -6.52 30.66
CA GLU A 205 4.66 -6.86 30.85
C GLU A 205 5.02 -7.97 29.86
N VAL A 206 6.04 -7.70 29.03
CA VAL A 206 6.57 -8.67 28.08
C VAL A 206 7.37 -9.71 28.85
N GLU A 207 6.97 -10.98 28.73
CA GLU A 207 7.68 -12.12 29.31
C GLU A 207 8.91 -12.49 28.49
N ARG A 208 8.78 -12.49 27.15
CA ARG A 208 9.87 -12.79 26.22
C ARG A 208 9.64 -12.26 24.82
N LEU A 209 10.71 -12.15 24.04
CA LEU A 209 10.68 -11.77 22.63
C LEU A 209 11.13 -12.95 21.77
N GLU A 210 10.32 -13.32 20.79
CA GLU A 210 10.61 -14.40 19.83
C GLU A 210 10.84 -13.83 18.43
N ILE A 211 11.59 -14.55 17.58
CA ILE A 211 11.73 -14.20 16.17
C ILE A 211 10.38 -14.42 15.48
N GLY A 212 9.88 -13.41 14.76
CA GLY A 212 8.61 -13.52 14.05
C GLY A 212 8.16 -12.21 13.43
N CYS A 213 6.92 -12.18 12.94
CA CYS A 213 6.28 -10.99 12.38
C CYS A 213 6.94 -10.46 11.09
N GLY A 214 7.43 -11.35 10.24
CA GLY A 214 7.87 -11.04 8.87
C GLY A 214 9.36 -10.74 8.73
N ARG A 215 9.85 -9.61 9.28
CA ARG A 215 11.26 -9.20 9.11
C ARG A 215 12.18 -9.66 10.24
N MET A 216 13.46 -9.84 9.92
CA MET A 216 14.50 -10.29 10.87
C MET A 216 14.61 -9.41 12.13
N GLN A 217 14.36 -8.10 12.03
CA GLN A 217 14.39 -7.19 13.18
C GLN A 217 13.07 -7.13 13.96
N ASN A 218 11.97 -7.67 13.43
CA ASN A 218 10.70 -7.71 14.15
C ASN A 218 10.74 -8.79 15.22
N ARG A 219 9.94 -8.62 16.27
CA ARG A 219 9.80 -9.61 17.33
C ARG A 219 8.33 -9.90 17.59
N LEU A 220 8.03 -11.17 17.82
CA LEU A 220 6.79 -11.60 18.43
C LEU A 220 6.96 -11.42 19.95
N LEU A 221 6.22 -10.47 20.51
CA LEU A 221 6.13 -10.29 21.95
C LEU A 221 5.17 -11.33 22.52
N VAL A 222 5.60 -11.99 23.59
CA VAL A 222 4.72 -12.81 24.42
C VAL A 222 4.62 -12.13 25.78
N PHE A 223 3.41 -11.76 26.17
CA PHE A 223 3.14 -11.13 27.46
C PHE A 223 2.92 -12.20 28.54
N ARG A 224 3.06 -11.83 29.82
CA ARG A 224 2.88 -12.75 30.96
C ARG A 224 1.52 -13.45 31.02
N ASP A 225 0.49 -12.84 30.46
CA ASP A 225 -0.87 -13.40 30.39
C ASP A 225 -1.08 -14.35 29.19
N GLY A 226 -0.03 -14.60 28.40
CA GLY A 226 -0.06 -15.40 27.18
C GLY A 226 -0.54 -14.65 25.93
N THR A 227 -0.95 -13.37 26.05
CA THR A 227 -1.26 -12.51 24.90
C THR A 227 -0.02 -12.35 24.02
N ARG A 228 -0.24 -12.12 22.73
CA ARG A 228 0.84 -11.95 21.75
C ARG A 228 0.71 -10.65 20.98
N ALA A 229 1.84 -10.08 20.58
CA ALA A 229 1.89 -8.92 19.70
C ALA A 229 3.07 -8.98 18.73
N CYS A 230 2.94 -8.30 17.60
CA CYS A 230 4.04 -8.03 16.71
C CYS A 230 4.63 -6.66 17.00
N ALA A 231 5.90 -6.64 17.40
CA ALA A 231 6.67 -5.41 17.52
C ALA A 231 7.50 -5.18 16.26
N ARG A 232 7.22 -4.06 15.58
CA ARG A 232 7.91 -3.63 14.37
C ARG A 232 8.96 -2.59 14.71
N TYR A 233 10.23 -3.01 14.59
CA TYR A 233 11.39 -2.16 14.78
C TYR A 233 11.96 -1.70 13.44
N ARG A 234 12.22 -0.40 13.29
CA ARG A 234 12.83 0.16 12.07
C ARG A 234 13.93 1.14 12.41
N GLN A 235 14.93 1.17 11.54
CA GLN A 235 15.98 2.19 11.62
C GLN A 235 15.44 3.55 11.18
N ASN A 236 14.68 3.56 10.08
CA ASN A 236 14.07 4.75 9.50
C ASN A 236 12.80 5.16 10.27
N THR A 237 12.76 6.42 10.73
CA THR A 237 11.58 7.00 11.39
C THR A 237 10.38 7.13 10.44
N ASP A 238 10.61 7.36 9.14
CA ASP A 238 9.53 7.46 8.15
C ASP A 238 8.70 6.19 8.08
N GLN A 239 9.32 5.02 8.27
CA GLN A 239 8.62 3.73 8.25
C GLN A 239 7.81 3.52 9.55
N ILE A 240 8.35 3.93 10.69
CA ILE A 240 7.64 3.88 11.97
C ILE A 240 6.41 4.81 11.93
N GLN A 241 6.62 6.03 11.44
CA GLN A 241 5.55 7.00 11.25
C GLN A 241 4.57 6.54 10.17
N GLY A 242 5.04 5.91 9.10
CA GLY A 242 4.21 5.32 8.04
C GLY A 242 3.24 4.29 8.61
N GLU A 243 3.71 3.37 9.44
CA GLU A 243 2.85 2.39 10.12
C GLU A 243 1.84 3.08 11.05
N LEU A 244 2.32 3.98 11.93
CA LEU A 244 1.52 4.60 12.97
C LEU A 244 0.44 5.54 12.41
N PHE A 245 0.82 6.42 11.48
CA PHE A 245 -0.13 7.37 10.87
C PHE A 245 -1.06 6.68 9.86
N SER A 246 -0.65 5.57 9.24
CA SER A 246 -1.58 4.76 8.43
C SER A 246 -2.65 4.12 9.33
N PHE A 247 -2.28 3.61 10.51
CA PHE A 247 -3.24 3.14 11.49
C PHE A 247 -4.22 4.24 11.93
N TYR A 248 -3.72 5.42 12.28
CA TYR A 248 -4.58 6.56 12.64
C TYR A 248 -5.50 7.01 11.50
N LEU A 249 -5.00 7.05 10.26
CA LEU A 249 -5.83 7.38 9.11
C LEU A 249 -6.93 6.33 8.92
N GLY A 250 -6.61 5.05 9.09
CA GLY A 250 -7.59 3.96 9.07
C GLY A 250 -8.70 4.16 10.11
N GLN A 251 -8.34 4.56 11.35
CA GLN A 251 -9.31 4.89 12.39
C GLN A 251 -10.21 6.09 12.00
N LEU A 252 -9.63 7.14 11.41
CA LEU A 252 -10.38 8.31 10.95
C LEU A 252 -11.31 8.00 9.77
N LEU A 253 -10.97 7.00 8.96
CA LEU A 253 -11.79 6.48 7.88
C LEU A 253 -12.82 5.43 8.34
N ASN A 254 -12.82 5.08 9.63
CA ASN A 254 -13.63 4.01 10.21
C ASN A 254 -13.40 2.65 9.54
N LEU A 255 -12.16 2.37 9.13
CA LEU A 255 -11.76 1.08 8.60
C LEU A 255 -11.47 0.12 9.75
N THR A 256 -12.12 -1.04 9.73
CA THR A 256 -11.96 -2.09 10.75
C THR A 256 -10.95 -3.17 10.34
N ASN A 257 -10.31 -3.00 9.19
CA ASN A 257 -9.32 -3.92 8.61
C ASN A 257 -7.91 -3.77 9.20
N LEU A 258 -7.66 -2.75 10.04
CA LEU A 258 -6.36 -2.50 10.64
C LEU A 258 -6.30 -3.01 12.09
N ALA A 259 -5.30 -3.84 12.36
CA ALA A 259 -5.06 -4.39 13.67
C ALA A 259 -4.75 -3.29 14.71
N PRO A 260 -5.28 -3.37 15.94
CA PRO A 260 -4.94 -2.46 17.03
C PRO A 260 -3.43 -2.29 17.20
N SER A 261 -2.96 -1.05 17.10
CA SER A 261 -1.54 -0.73 17.12
C SER A 261 -1.27 0.48 18.02
N ALA A 262 -0.16 0.44 18.75
CA ALA A 262 0.31 1.58 19.54
C ALA A 262 1.83 1.70 19.47
N ALA A 263 2.34 2.91 19.65
CA ALA A 263 3.77 3.17 19.73
C ALA A 263 4.26 2.98 21.17
N SER A 264 5.47 2.43 21.32
CA SER A 264 6.17 2.31 22.60
C SER A 264 7.65 2.61 22.42
N ILE A 265 8.31 3.14 23.46
CA ILE A 265 9.76 3.35 23.48
C ILE A 265 10.42 2.13 24.07
N ILE A 266 11.50 1.66 23.45
CA ILE A 266 12.36 0.63 24.02
C ILE A 266 13.11 1.22 25.21
N ASP A 267 12.66 0.87 26.40
CA ASP A 267 13.24 1.31 27.67
C ASP A 267 13.35 0.09 28.61
N PRO A 268 14.57 -0.45 28.82
CA PRO A 268 14.78 -1.62 29.69
C PRO A 268 14.34 -1.41 31.14
N GLU A 269 14.21 -0.17 31.60
CA GLU A 269 13.74 0.15 32.95
C GLU A 269 12.21 0.25 33.03
N ALA A 270 11.53 0.43 31.90
CA ALA A 270 10.08 0.52 31.86
C ALA A 270 9.44 -0.85 32.10
N ARG A 271 8.32 -0.83 32.86
CA ARG A 271 7.53 -2.03 33.22
C ARG A 271 7.25 -2.97 32.03
N LEU A 272 6.95 -2.41 30.86
CA LEU A 272 6.65 -3.18 29.66
C LEU A 272 7.79 -4.12 29.26
N TRP A 273 9.04 -3.70 29.46
CA TRP A 273 10.25 -4.32 28.92
C TRP A 273 11.15 -4.95 29.98
N ALA A 274 11.01 -4.56 31.25
CA ALA A 274 11.95 -4.89 32.33
C ALA A 274 12.23 -6.40 32.47
N ALA A 275 11.23 -7.25 32.27
CA ALA A 275 11.39 -8.71 32.38
C ALA A 275 12.12 -9.35 31.19
N ALA A 276 12.22 -8.69 30.05
CA ALA A 276 12.78 -9.24 28.81
C ALA A 276 14.05 -8.50 28.34
N THR A 277 14.85 -8.02 29.30
CA THR A 277 16.05 -7.21 29.03
C THR A 277 17.13 -8.00 28.26
N GLU A 278 17.30 -9.30 28.54
CA GLU A 278 18.27 -10.14 27.85
C GLU A 278 17.87 -10.36 26.38
N GLU A 279 16.59 -10.61 26.13
CA GLU A 279 16.04 -10.78 24.79
C GLU A 279 16.08 -9.48 23.99
N LEU A 280 15.89 -8.32 24.63
CA LEU A 280 16.08 -7.01 24.00
C LEU A 280 17.53 -6.81 23.56
N ALA A 281 18.49 -7.19 24.39
CA ALA A 281 19.91 -7.15 24.02
C ALA A 281 20.21 -8.10 22.84
N GLY A 282 19.65 -9.31 22.87
CA GLY A 282 19.73 -10.28 21.78
C GLY A 282 19.04 -9.81 20.49
N ALA A 283 18.03 -8.94 20.59
CA ALA A 283 17.35 -8.36 19.45
C ALA A 283 18.15 -7.26 18.73
N GLN A 284 19.24 -6.78 19.34
CA GLN A 284 20.06 -5.67 18.84
C GLN A 284 19.24 -4.39 18.61
N TRP A 285 18.17 -4.21 19.39
CA TRP A 285 17.36 -3.01 19.35
C TRP A 285 18.04 -1.89 20.14
N LYS A 286 18.01 -0.67 19.60
CA LYS A 286 18.60 0.47 20.31
C LYS A 286 17.64 0.94 21.41
N PRO A 287 18.13 1.15 22.65
CA PRO A 287 17.37 1.86 23.68
C PRO A 287 16.90 3.21 23.15
N THR A 288 15.81 3.71 23.71
CA THR A 288 15.11 4.96 23.34
C THR A 288 14.55 5.00 21.92
N LYS A 289 14.71 3.95 21.11
CA LYS A 289 14.09 3.86 19.79
C LYS A 289 12.60 3.49 19.93
N PRO A 290 11.69 4.16 19.21
CA PRO A 290 10.30 3.78 19.17
C PRO A 290 10.08 2.50 18.34
N VAL A 291 9.08 1.72 18.75
CA VAL A 291 8.56 0.56 18.03
C VAL A 291 7.04 0.67 17.94
N VAL A 292 6.46 0.12 16.88
CA VAL A 292 5.00 -0.05 16.80
C VAL A 292 4.66 -1.47 17.24
N ILE A 293 3.81 -1.58 18.27
CA ILE A 293 3.32 -2.83 18.83
C ILE A 293 1.89 -3.04 18.37
N THR A 294 1.73 -3.98 17.43
CA THR A 294 0.44 -4.36 16.85
C THR A 294 -0.03 -5.66 17.46
N LYS A 295 -1.30 -5.74 17.87
CA LYS A 295 -1.89 -6.97 18.39
C LYS A 295 -1.68 -8.13 17.42
N TRP A 296 -1.26 -9.29 17.92
CA TRP A 296 -1.08 -10.48 17.08
C TRP A 296 -2.43 -11.01 16.61
N ILE A 297 -2.50 -11.42 15.35
CA ILE A 297 -3.69 -11.98 14.72
C ILE A 297 -3.34 -13.38 14.23
N GLY A 298 -4.14 -14.36 14.65
CA GLY A 298 -4.04 -15.75 14.22
C GLY A 298 -4.92 -16.04 13.01
N ASN A 299 -4.88 -17.30 12.53
CA ASN A 299 -5.78 -17.80 11.49
C ASN A 299 -5.75 -16.98 10.19
N LEU A 300 -4.56 -16.53 9.80
CA LEU A 300 -4.36 -15.73 8.60
C LEU A 300 -3.94 -16.61 7.42
N GLU A 301 -4.57 -16.39 6.27
CA GLU A 301 -4.15 -16.93 4.98
C GLU A 301 -3.83 -15.81 3.98
N PRO A 302 -2.93 -16.02 3.00
CA PRO A 302 -2.64 -15.01 1.98
C PRO A 302 -3.88 -14.63 1.15
N ALA A 303 -4.08 -13.34 0.90
CA ALA A 303 -5.21 -12.86 0.10
C ALA A 303 -4.83 -12.68 -1.38
N GLY A 304 -5.56 -13.38 -2.27
CA GLY A 304 -5.38 -13.27 -3.73
C GLY A 304 -5.99 -12.01 -4.30
N ILE A 305 -5.40 -11.45 -5.37
CA ILE A 305 -5.96 -10.27 -6.06
C ILE A 305 -7.22 -10.69 -6.85
N PRO A 306 -8.39 -10.09 -6.59
CA PRO A 306 -9.62 -10.38 -7.31
C PRO A 306 -9.51 -10.02 -8.78
N GLN A 307 -10.25 -10.77 -9.61
CA GLN A 307 -10.28 -10.59 -11.07
C GLN A 307 -10.55 -9.13 -11.50
N PRO A 308 -11.50 -8.37 -10.88
CA PRO A 308 -11.72 -6.94 -11.20
C PRO A 308 -10.53 -6.00 -11.01
N PHE A 309 -9.48 -6.45 -10.31
CA PHE A 309 -8.26 -5.67 -10.07
C PHE A 309 -7.03 -6.24 -10.79
N ARG A 310 -7.21 -7.27 -11.63
CA ARG A 310 -6.14 -7.84 -12.47
C ARG A 310 -6.05 -7.13 -13.82
N PRO A 311 -4.87 -7.08 -14.47
CA PRO A 311 -4.59 -6.13 -15.55
C PRO A 311 -5.56 -6.10 -16.75
N LEU A 312 -6.19 -7.24 -17.07
CA LEU A 312 -7.12 -7.40 -18.19
C LEU A 312 -8.55 -6.93 -17.89
N GLU A 313 -8.95 -6.97 -16.62
CA GLU A 313 -10.33 -6.76 -16.18
C GLU A 313 -10.40 -5.66 -15.11
N ARG A 314 -9.47 -4.69 -15.19
CA ARG A 314 -9.35 -3.57 -14.24
C ARG A 314 -10.56 -2.67 -14.32
N HIS A 315 -11.64 -3.04 -13.66
CA HIS A 315 -12.84 -2.24 -13.46
C HIS A 315 -13.71 -2.88 -12.39
N LEU A 316 -14.18 -2.06 -11.46
CA LEU A 316 -15.23 -2.44 -10.53
C LEU A 316 -16.32 -1.36 -10.56
N ASN A 317 -17.35 -1.61 -11.36
CA ASN A 317 -18.54 -0.79 -11.45
C ASN A 317 -19.83 -1.62 -11.24
N ARG A 318 -20.99 -0.96 -11.24
CA ARG A 318 -22.29 -1.62 -11.01
C ARG A 318 -22.61 -2.76 -11.98
N PHE A 319 -22.13 -2.68 -13.22
CA PHE A 319 -22.36 -3.73 -14.23
C PHE A 319 -21.52 -4.97 -13.94
N ASP A 320 -20.31 -4.80 -13.43
CA ASP A 320 -19.46 -5.92 -13.01
C ASP A 320 -20.09 -6.65 -11.82
N VAL A 321 -20.56 -5.87 -10.84
CA VAL A 321 -21.28 -6.40 -9.68
C VAL A 321 -22.55 -7.13 -10.12
N ARG A 322 -23.28 -6.59 -11.09
CA ARG A 322 -24.46 -7.25 -11.67
C ARG A 322 -24.08 -8.55 -12.38
N ASN A 323 -23.04 -8.57 -13.19
CA ASN A 323 -22.56 -9.77 -13.89
C ASN A 323 -22.17 -10.88 -12.90
N ILE A 324 -21.51 -10.52 -11.79
CA ILE A 324 -21.17 -11.45 -10.70
C ILE A 324 -22.45 -11.96 -10.01
N THR A 325 -23.41 -11.07 -9.75
CA THR A 325 -24.66 -11.40 -9.08
C THR A 325 -25.53 -12.35 -9.91
N GLU A 326 -25.58 -12.13 -11.23
CA GLU A 326 -26.32 -12.97 -12.19
C GLU A 326 -25.52 -14.23 -12.61
N GLY A 327 -24.28 -14.41 -12.12
CA GLY A 327 -23.41 -15.55 -12.44
C GLY A 327 -22.90 -15.58 -13.89
N LEU A 328 -22.96 -14.45 -14.58
CA LEU A 328 -22.56 -14.28 -15.98
C LEU A 328 -21.04 -14.14 -16.17
N ASP A 329 -20.31 -13.94 -15.07
CA ASP A 329 -18.86 -13.79 -15.05
C ASP A 329 -18.11 -15.12 -14.92
N ARG A 330 -18.83 -16.23 -14.68
CA ARG A 330 -18.24 -17.56 -14.66
C ARG A 330 -17.71 -17.90 -16.05
N PRO A 331 -16.45 -18.38 -16.18
CA PRO A 331 -15.97 -18.88 -17.45
C PRO A 331 -16.96 -19.94 -17.96
N ARG A 332 -17.37 -19.86 -19.22
CA ARG A 332 -18.21 -20.87 -19.86
C ARG A 332 -17.46 -22.21 -19.85
N ASP A 333 -17.63 -22.99 -18.79
CA ASP A 333 -17.34 -24.44 -18.76
C ASP A 333 -18.14 -25.19 -19.84
N GLY A 334 -19.09 -24.51 -20.49
CA GLY A 334 -19.87 -24.98 -21.62
C GLY A 334 -19.05 -25.45 -22.82
N VAL A 335 -17.79 -25.06 -23.03
CA VAL A 335 -17.01 -25.59 -24.16
C VAL A 335 -16.63 -27.06 -23.95
N ARG A 336 -16.29 -27.47 -22.72
CA ARG A 336 -16.04 -28.89 -22.40
C ARG A 336 -17.32 -29.72 -22.42
N ARG A 337 -18.45 -29.13 -22.00
CA ARG A 337 -19.75 -29.81 -21.99
C ARG A 337 -20.34 -29.97 -23.40
N LEU A 338 -20.19 -28.97 -24.28
CA LEU A 338 -20.61 -29.02 -25.68
C LEU A 338 -19.76 -30.01 -26.53
N LEU A 339 -18.49 -30.19 -26.18
CA LEU A 339 -17.63 -31.20 -26.81
C LEU A 339 -17.97 -32.63 -26.34
N LEU A 340 -18.29 -32.83 -25.06
CA LEU A 340 -18.74 -34.15 -24.55
C LEU A 340 -20.13 -34.54 -25.08
N ASP A 341 -21.06 -33.59 -25.20
CA ASP A 341 -22.39 -33.84 -25.79
C ASP A 341 -22.30 -34.16 -27.30
N ARG A 342 -21.26 -33.68 -28.00
CA ARG A 342 -21.00 -34.04 -29.40
C ARG A 342 -20.22 -35.33 -29.61
N LEU A 343 -19.69 -35.92 -28.54
CA LEU A 343 -18.97 -37.20 -28.55
C LEU A 343 -19.80 -38.35 -27.97
N GLY A 344 -21.03 -38.08 -27.50
CA GLY A 344 -22.00 -39.11 -27.13
C GLY A 344 -22.60 -39.80 -28.37
N PRO A 345 -22.89 -41.11 -28.31
CA PRO A 345 -23.51 -41.82 -29.43
C PRO A 345 -24.87 -41.20 -29.77
N ALA A 346 -25.09 -40.92 -31.05
CA ALA A 346 -26.30 -40.32 -31.59
C ALA A 346 -27.54 -41.08 -31.07
N ARG A 347 -28.38 -40.39 -30.29
CA ARG A 347 -29.73 -40.86 -29.98
C ARG A 347 -30.67 -40.25 -31.01
N ASP A 348 -31.15 -41.08 -31.93
CA ASP A 348 -32.23 -40.76 -32.85
C ASP A 348 -33.54 -40.55 -32.07
N GLY A 349 -34.08 -39.33 -32.13
CA GLY A 349 -35.38 -38.93 -31.58
C GLY A 349 -35.88 -37.66 -32.28
N PRO A 350 -37.19 -37.48 -32.49
CA PRO A 350 -37.71 -36.65 -33.57
C PRO A 350 -37.53 -35.15 -33.31
N ALA A 351 -37.33 -34.43 -34.42
CA ALA A 351 -37.07 -33.00 -34.50
C ALA A 351 -38.07 -32.16 -33.69
N ALA A 352 -37.56 -31.44 -32.68
CA ALA A 352 -38.26 -30.35 -32.03
C ALA A 352 -38.08 -29.07 -32.86
N THR A 353 -39.19 -28.41 -33.13
CA THR A 353 -39.37 -27.14 -33.84
C THR A 353 -38.52 -26.01 -33.24
N PRO A 354 -38.02 -25.06 -34.05
CA PRO A 354 -37.24 -23.93 -33.54
C PRO A 354 -38.16 -22.97 -32.76
N ALA A 355 -37.93 -22.87 -31.45
CA ALA A 355 -38.58 -21.88 -30.61
C ALA A 355 -38.06 -20.48 -30.94
N THR A 356 -39.00 -19.60 -31.27
CA THR A 356 -38.84 -18.15 -31.45
C THR A 356 -38.18 -17.51 -30.22
N PRO A 357 -37.24 -16.56 -30.37
CA PRO A 357 -36.69 -15.84 -29.22
C PRO A 357 -37.74 -14.86 -28.69
N SER A 358 -38.45 -15.25 -27.63
CA SER A 358 -39.31 -14.34 -26.88
C SER A 358 -38.43 -13.34 -26.13
N SER A 359 -38.45 -12.09 -26.58
CA SER A 359 -38.04 -10.92 -25.82
C SER A 359 -38.98 -10.77 -24.61
N SER A 360 -38.63 -11.36 -23.49
CA SER A 360 -39.27 -11.07 -22.21
C SER A 360 -38.28 -10.29 -21.34
N THR A 361 -38.43 -8.98 -21.38
CA THR A 361 -37.98 -8.06 -20.33
C THR A 361 -38.76 -8.41 -19.07
N SER A 362 -38.29 -9.44 -18.38
CA SER A 362 -38.87 -9.95 -17.14
C SER A 362 -38.21 -9.21 -15.98
N THR A 363 -38.85 -8.13 -15.54
CA THR A 363 -38.60 -7.48 -14.25
C THR A 363 -39.04 -8.45 -13.14
N LEU A 364 -38.25 -9.49 -12.92
CA LEU A 364 -38.36 -10.29 -11.70
C LEU A 364 -37.79 -9.44 -10.55
N PRO A 365 -38.41 -9.46 -9.36
CA PRO A 365 -37.79 -8.86 -8.18
C PRO A 365 -36.41 -9.49 -8.00
N ALA A 366 -35.40 -8.63 -7.81
CA ALA A 366 -34.01 -9.06 -7.65
C ALA A 366 -33.94 -10.13 -6.55
N GLN A 367 -33.71 -11.38 -6.95
CA GLN A 367 -33.52 -12.45 -5.98
C GLN A 367 -32.30 -12.12 -5.13
N PRO A 368 -32.34 -12.38 -3.81
CA PRO A 368 -31.19 -12.16 -2.95
C PRO A 368 -30.00 -12.98 -3.47
N PRO A 369 -28.77 -12.45 -3.39
CA PRO A 369 -27.58 -13.16 -3.88
C PRO A 369 -27.42 -14.49 -3.12
N THR A 370 -27.00 -15.54 -3.84
CA THR A 370 -26.63 -16.81 -3.20
C THR A 370 -25.48 -16.60 -2.22
N PRO A 371 -25.34 -17.41 -1.15
CA PRO A 371 -24.27 -17.24 -0.15
C PRO A 371 -22.86 -17.11 -0.74
N GLU A 372 -22.54 -17.90 -1.76
CA GLU A 372 -21.22 -17.87 -2.41
C GLU A 372 -20.97 -16.57 -3.19
N VAL A 373 -22.03 -16.01 -3.77
CA VAL A 373 -21.98 -14.72 -4.47
C VAL A 373 -21.85 -13.59 -3.45
N LEU A 374 -22.60 -13.66 -2.35
CA LEU A 374 -22.53 -12.68 -1.27
C LEU A 374 -21.12 -12.62 -0.67
N GLU A 375 -20.49 -13.76 -0.40
CA GLU A 375 -19.11 -13.83 0.10
C GLU A 375 -18.13 -13.10 -0.83
N ARG A 376 -18.25 -13.32 -2.13
CA ARG A 376 -17.42 -12.64 -3.13
C ARG A 376 -17.67 -11.14 -3.19
N LEU A 377 -18.92 -10.70 -3.05
CA LEU A 377 -19.28 -9.28 -3.01
C LEU A 377 -18.75 -8.61 -1.74
N VAL A 378 -18.81 -9.29 -0.60
CA VAL A 378 -18.23 -8.86 0.67
C VAL A 378 -16.71 -8.72 0.56
N GLU A 379 -16.03 -9.68 -0.10
CA GLU A 379 -14.61 -9.55 -0.41
C GLU A 379 -14.34 -8.31 -1.27
N LEU A 380 -15.07 -8.12 -2.38
CA LEU A 380 -14.89 -6.94 -3.25
C LEU A 380 -15.15 -5.61 -2.54
N ALA A 381 -16.07 -5.58 -1.57
CA ALA A 381 -16.30 -4.41 -0.75
C ALA A 381 -15.10 -4.06 0.13
N GLN A 382 -14.48 -5.06 0.78
CA GLN A 382 -13.24 -4.86 1.54
C GLN A 382 -12.07 -4.43 0.63
N TRP A 383 -11.98 -4.98 -0.59
CA TRP A 383 -11.00 -4.54 -1.57
C TRP A 383 -11.23 -3.10 -2.04
N SER A 384 -12.49 -2.65 -2.18
CA SER A 384 -12.77 -1.26 -2.55
C SER A 384 -12.23 -0.27 -1.51
N ASP A 385 -12.36 -0.60 -0.22
CA ASP A 385 -11.73 0.17 0.88
C ASP A 385 -10.21 0.09 0.83
N LEU A 386 -9.63 -1.09 0.56
CA LEU A 386 -8.18 -1.26 0.45
C LEU A 386 -7.61 -0.38 -0.67
N ILE A 387 -8.23 -0.36 -1.85
CA ILE A 387 -7.76 0.45 -2.98
C ILE A 387 -7.81 1.94 -2.64
N VAL A 388 -8.87 2.41 -1.99
CA VAL A 388 -8.97 3.78 -1.51
C VAL A 388 -7.88 4.07 -0.47
N PHE A 389 -7.72 3.19 0.52
CA PHE A 389 -6.74 3.36 1.59
C PHE A 389 -5.30 3.38 1.07
N ASP A 390 -4.91 2.39 0.26
CA ASP A 390 -3.59 2.30 -0.37
C ASP A 390 -3.34 3.47 -1.32
N TYR A 391 -4.37 3.97 -2.02
CA TYR A 391 -4.26 5.21 -2.78
C TYR A 391 -3.89 6.34 -1.83
N LEU A 392 -4.65 6.60 -0.77
CA LEU A 392 -4.41 7.71 0.14
C LEU A 392 -3.01 7.68 0.75
N ILE A 393 -2.57 6.53 1.26
CA ILE A 393 -1.24 6.40 1.87
C ILE A 393 -0.12 6.16 0.85
N ALA A 394 -0.43 5.98 -0.44
CA ALA A 394 0.54 5.59 -1.46
C ALA A 394 1.32 4.30 -1.08
N ASN A 395 0.61 3.26 -0.61
CA ASN A 395 1.21 1.98 -0.25
C ASN A 395 1.69 1.25 -1.52
N LEU A 396 3.01 1.08 -1.61
CA LEU A 396 3.64 0.45 -2.77
C LEU A 396 3.88 -1.05 -2.60
N ASP A 397 3.65 -1.62 -1.42
CA ASP A 397 4.05 -2.98 -1.04
C ASP A 397 2.86 -3.96 -0.98
N ARG A 398 1.84 -3.70 -1.80
CA ARG A 398 0.65 -4.54 -2.02
C ARG A 398 0.38 -4.66 -3.53
N VAL A 399 -0.82 -4.34 -3.99
CA VAL A 399 -1.26 -4.46 -5.40
C VAL A 399 -0.34 -3.69 -6.35
N VAL A 400 0.13 -2.51 -5.94
CA VAL A 400 1.05 -1.70 -6.74
C VAL A 400 2.38 -2.43 -6.99
N ASN A 401 2.87 -3.20 -6.02
CA ASN A 401 4.06 -4.03 -6.23
C ASN A 401 3.79 -5.10 -7.29
N ASN A 402 2.66 -5.80 -7.21
CA ASN A 402 2.29 -6.81 -8.21
C ASN A 402 2.16 -6.16 -9.60
N LEU A 403 1.51 -5.00 -9.72
CA LEU A 403 1.36 -4.27 -10.98
C LEU A 403 2.71 -3.81 -11.55
N TYR A 404 3.60 -3.31 -10.70
CA TYR A 404 4.93 -2.88 -11.12
C TYR A 404 5.77 -4.06 -11.64
N ASN A 405 5.66 -5.24 -11.02
CA ASN A 405 6.39 -6.43 -11.44
C ASN A 405 5.73 -7.17 -12.61
N PHE A 406 4.46 -6.88 -12.92
CA PHE A 406 3.72 -7.53 -14.02
C PHE A 406 4.41 -7.35 -15.37
N GLN A 407 5.12 -6.24 -15.58
CA GLN A 407 5.89 -5.98 -16.80
C GLN A 407 7.03 -6.99 -17.05
N TRP A 408 7.48 -7.70 -16.01
CA TRP A 408 8.54 -8.71 -16.11
C TRP A 408 8.01 -10.14 -15.89
N ASN A 409 6.90 -10.29 -15.17
CA ASN A 409 6.30 -11.59 -14.90
C ASN A 409 4.77 -11.48 -14.90
N ALA A 410 4.13 -11.96 -15.97
CA ALA A 410 2.67 -11.92 -16.10
C ALA A 410 1.95 -12.74 -15.01
N ASP A 411 2.59 -13.81 -14.50
CA ASP A 411 2.00 -14.68 -13.50
C ASP A 411 2.01 -14.03 -12.09
N ILE A 412 2.66 -12.87 -11.88
CA ILE A 412 2.73 -12.19 -10.57
C ILE A 412 1.36 -11.73 -10.06
N MET A 413 0.39 -11.52 -10.95
CA MET A 413 -0.97 -11.12 -10.57
C MET A 413 -1.83 -12.30 -10.10
N ALA A 414 -1.37 -13.53 -10.30
CA ALA A 414 -1.97 -14.73 -9.69
C ALA A 414 -1.42 -14.99 -8.28
N ALA A 415 -0.31 -14.35 -7.90
CA ALA A 415 0.22 -14.41 -6.55
C ALA A 415 -0.63 -13.58 -5.57
N PRO A 416 -0.68 -13.95 -4.29
CA PRO A 416 -1.29 -13.12 -3.25
C PRO A 416 -0.70 -11.72 -3.21
N ALA A 417 -1.52 -10.73 -2.82
CA ALA A 417 -1.02 -9.40 -2.54
C ALA A 417 -0.14 -9.45 -1.29
N HIS A 418 1.04 -8.85 -1.37
CA HIS A 418 1.96 -8.79 -0.24
C HIS A 418 1.33 -7.99 0.93
N ASN A 419 1.69 -8.34 2.17
CA ASN A 419 1.15 -7.74 3.40
C ASN A 419 -0.39 -7.68 3.52
N LEU A 420 -1.11 -8.51 2.77
CA LEU A 420 -2.56 -8.66 2.86
C LEU A 420 -2.89 -10.11 3.20
N ALA A 421 -3.71 -10.28 4.23
CA ALA A 421 -4.16 -11.60 4.64
C ALA A 421 -5.67 -11.59 4.85
N ARG A 422 -6.29 -12.76 4.67
CA ARG A 422 -7.68 -13.02 5.05
C ARG A 422 -7.69 -13.83 6.33
N GLN A 423 -8.56 -13.47 7.26
CA GLN A 423 -8.80 -14.27 8.46
C GLN A 423 -9.76 -15.41 8.11
N THR A 424 -9.40 -16.65 8.40
CA THR A 424 -10.16 -17.82 7.93
C THR A 424 -11.49 -18.03 8.67
N ASP A 425 -11.67 -17.43 9.84
CA ASP A 425 -12.86 -17.56 10.69
C ASP A 425 -13.91 -16.47 10.41
N SER A 426 -13.50 -15.28 10.00
CA SER A 426 -14.38 -14.12 9.77
C SER A 426 -14.40 -13.62 8.33
N SER A 427 -13.51 -14.12 7.47
CA SER A 427 -13.27 -13.58 6.12
C SER A 427 -12.85 -12.10 6.08
N LEU A 428 -12.40 -11.55 7.20
CA LEU A 428 -11.83 -10.21 7.30
C LEU A 428 -10.51 -10.13 6.54
N LEU A 429 -10.40 -9.17 5.62
CA LEU A 429 -9.12 -8.76 5.06
C LEU A 429 -8.39 -7.89 6.08
N VAL A 430 -7.15 -8.25 6.40
CA VAL A 430 -6.32 -7.56 7.38
C VAL A 430 -5.19 -6.83 6.67
N PHE A 431 -5.10 -5.52 6.91
CA PHE A 431 -4.12 -4.65 6.27
C PHE A 431 -2.84 -4.60 7.12
N LEU A 432 -1.90 -5.50 6.83
CA LEU A 432 -0.63 -5.62 7.55
C LEU A 432 0.46 -4.72 6.95
N ASP A 433 1.50 -4.40 7.72
CA ASP A 433 2.74 -3.72 7.28
C ASP A 433 2.52 -2.51 6.36
N ASN A 434 1.95 -1.44 6.93
CA ASN A 434 1.64 -0.20 6.22
C ASN A 434 2.77 0.84 6.34
N GLU A 435 3.96 0.41 6.75
CA GLU A 435 5.13 1.26 6.93
C GLU A 435 5.67 1.93 5.67
N SER A 436 5.33 1.38 4.50
CA SER A 436 5.71 1.94 3.21
C SER A 436 4.79 3.08 2.79
N GLY A 437 3.69 3.30 3.53
CA GLY A 437 2.73 4.37 3.29
C GLY A 437 3.18 5.74 3.82
N LEU A 438 2.40 6.75 3.47
CA LEU A 438 2.57 8.17 3.78
C LEU A 438 4.00 8.62 3.50
N LEU A 439 4.76 9.01 4.52
CA LEU A 439 6.08 9.62 4.41
C LEU A 439 6.98 8.88 3.40
N HIS A 440 7.13 7.56 3.56
CA HIS A 440 7.93 6.76 2.65
C HIS A 440 7.33 6.71 1.23
N GLY A 441 6.05 6.35 1.11
CA GLY A 441 5.35 6.21 -0.17
C GLY A 441 5.27 7.52 -0.97
N TYR A 442 5.07 8.65 -0.28
CA TYR A 442 5.00 9.99 -0.85
C TYR A 442 6.31 10.42 -1.52
N ARG A 443 7.47 9.97 -1.02
CA ARG A 443 8.76 10.21 -1.68
C ARG A 443 8.87 9.49 -3.03
N LEU A 444 8.11 8.41 -3.21
CA LEU A 444 8.18 7.54 -4.39
C LEU A 444 7.03 7.76 -5.37
N LEU A 445 6.12 8.72 -5.09
CA LEU A 445 4.96 9.03 -5.95
C LEU A 445 5.33 9.29 -7.41
N LYS A 446 6.44 9.98 -7.68
CA LYS A 446 6.90 10.23 -9.06
C LYS A 446 7.03 8.94 -9.87
N LYS A 447 7.40 7.82 -9.22
CA LYS A 447 7.57 6.52 -9.87
C LYS A 447 6.29 5.68 -9.86
N TYR A 448 5.52 5.72 -8.78
CA TYR A 448 4.42 4.76 -8.56
C TYR A 448 3.00 5.32 -8.70
N GLU A 449 2.83 6.64 -8.81
CA GLU A 449 1.49 7.26 -8.83
C GLU A 449 0.62 6.75 -9.98
N ALA A 450 1.20 6.44 -11.14
CA ALA A 450 0.46 5.90 -12.27
C ALA A 450 -0.26 4.59 -11.95
N TYR A 451 0.32 3.73 -11.09
CA TYR A 451 -0.29 2.46 -10.69
C TYR A 451 -1.42 2.67 -9.68
N HIS A 452 -1.22 3.59 -8.73
CA HIS A 452 -2.27 4.01 -7.79
C HIS A 452 -3.46 4.62 -8.53
N GLY A 453 -3.20 5.58 -9.42
CA GLY A 453 -4.22 6.22 -10.25
C GLY A 453 -4.98 5.22 -11.11
N LEU A 454 -4.28 4.23 -11.68
CA LEU A 454 -4.93 3.18 -12.49
C LEU A 454 -5.93 2.34 -11.68
N LEU A 455 -5.64 2.02 -10.42
CA LEU A 455 -6.56 1.28 -9.57
C LEU A 455 -7.76 2.15 -9.17
N LEU A 456 -7.51 3.41 -8.79
CA LEU A 456 -8.56 4.35 -8.39
C LEU A 456 -9.49 4.71 -9.56
N ASP A 457 -8.94 5.02 -10.73
CA ASP A 457 -9.71 5.48 -11.89
C ASP A 457 -10.68 4.43 -12.43
N ASN A 458 -10.43 3.16 -12.11
CA ASN A 458 -11.25 2.00 -12.48
C ASN A 458 -12.18 1.52 -11.34
N LEU A 459 -12.16 2.19 -10.18
CA LEU A 459 -13.07 1.93 -9.08
C LEU A 459 -14.29 2.85 -9.16
N CYS A 460 -15.49 2.28 -9.24
CA CYS A 460 -16.77 2.99 -9.22
C CYS A 460 -17.83 2.32 -8.33
N VAL A 461 -17.42 1.43 -7.43
CA VAL A 461 -18.26 0.96 -6.32
C VAL A 461 -17.50 1.18 -5.02
N PHE A 462 -18.12 1.89 -4.08
CA PHE A 462 -17.52 2.33 -2.83
C PHE A 462 -18.40 1.96 -1.64
N ARG A 463 -17.83 1.90 -0.45
CA ARG A 463 -18.62 1.91 0.78
C ARG A 463 -19.03 3.33 1.13
N LEU A 464 -20.30 3.53 1.45
CA LEU A 464 -20.82 4.87 1.76
C LEU A 464 -20.19 5.43 3.04
N SER A 465 -19.91 4.56 4.03
CA SER A 465 -19.22 4.95 5.27
C SER A 465 -17.85 5.56 4.98
N THR A 466 -17.07 4.95 4.10
CA THR A 466 -15.72 5.39 3.72
C THR A 466 -15.76 6.73 3.00
N VAL A 467 -16.71 6.92 2.06
CA VAL A 467 -16.89 8.20 1.36
C VAL A 467 -17.31 9.32 2.31
N ARG A 468 -18.26 9.06 3.21
CA ARG A 468 -18.67 10.05 4.23
C ARG A 468 -17.53 10.43 5.18
N ALA A 469 -16.69 9.46 5.56
CA ALA A 469 -15.52 9.73 6.38
C ALA A 469 -14.50 10.61 5.64
N LEU A 470 -14.30 10.38 4.33
CA LEU A 470 -13.45 11.23 3.49
C LEU A 470 -13.97 12.67 3.38
N GLU A 471 -15.28 12.84 3.15
CA GLU A 471 -15.93 14.16 3.13
C GLU A 471 -15.70 14.89 4.48
N ALA A 472 -15.93 14.21 5.60
CA ALA A 472 -15.71 14.78 6.93
C ALA A 472 -14.23 15.12 7.22
N LEU A 473 -13.28 14.32 6.71
CA LEU A 473 -11.85 14.58 6.86
C LEU A 473 -11.37 15.77 6.02
N ARG A 474 -11.97 15.96 4.85
CA ARG A 474 -11.72 17.12 3.99
C ARG A 474 -12.13 18.41 4.70
N ASP A 475 -13.31 18.43 5.31
CA ASP A 475 -13.87 19.63 5.95
C ASP A 475 -13.15 20.03 7.23
N ALA A 476 -12.68 19.05 8.01
CA ALA A 476 -12.17 19.27 9.37
C ALA A 476 -10.65 19.15 9.51
N SER A 477 -9.90 19.34 8.41
CA SER A 477 -8.43 19.27 8.33
C SER A 477 -7.85 17.94 8.84
N VAL A 478 -7.65 16.99 7.94
CA VAL A 478 -7.04 15.68 8.22
C VAL A 478 -5.73 15.77 9.02
N GLY A 479 -4.88 16.77 8.76
CA GLY A 479 -3.61 16.97 9.47
C GLY A 479 -3.80 17.25 10.95
N GLN A 480 -4.77 18.10 11.32
CA GLN A 480 -5.06 18.41 12.72
C GLN A 480 -5.60 17.18 13.47
N ARG A 481 -6.46 16.39 12.81
CA ARG A 481 -7.03 15.17 13.40
C ARG A 481 -5.97 14.08 13.64
N LEU A 482 -5.08 13.89 12.66
CA LEU A 482 -3.95 12.97 12.79
C LEU A 482 -2.97 13.43 13.87
N ASN A 483 -2.68 14.74 13.95
CA ASN A 483 -1.82 15.27 15.00
C ASN A 483 -2.46 15.10 16.40
N ALA A 484 -3.76 15.35 16.53
CA ALA A 484 -4.48 15.12 17.79
C ALA A 484 -4.49 13.64 18.21
N LEU A 485 -4.58 12.71 17.25
CA LEU A 485 -4.41 11.27 17.52
C LEU A 485 -3.00 10.95 17.99
N PHE A 486 -1.99 11.48 17.32
CA PHE A 486 -0.60 11.30 17.69
C PHE A 486 -0.31 11.83 19.10
N GLU A 487 -0.72 13.07 19.40
CA GLU A 487 -0.52 13.69 20.71
C GLU A 487 -1.24 12.98 21.84
N ARG A 488 -2.47 12.48 21.61
CA ARG A 488 -3.24 11.81 22.68
C ARG A 488 -2.78 10.38 22.98
N THR A 489 -2.18 9.70 22.00
CA THR A 489 -1.83 8.27 22.10
C THR A 489 -0.35 8.00 22.32
N THR A 490 0.51 9.03 22.24
CA THR A 490 1.96 8.89 22.42
C THR A 490 2.49 9.67 23.62
N THR A 491 3.55 9.16 24.25
CA THR A 491 4.20 9.83 25.39
C THR A 491 5.15 10.93 24.92
N ALA A 492 5.61 11.78 25.85
CA ALA A 492 6.62 12.81 25.55
C ALA A 492 7.91 12.18 24.96
N GLN A 493 8.38 11.08 25.55
CA GLN A 493 9.55 10.33 25.07
C GLN A 493 9.43 9.87 23.61
N ILE A 494 8.22 9.45 23.18
CA ILE A 494 7.98 9.09 21.78
C ILE A 494 8.07 10.34 20.89
N ARG A 495 7.45 11.44 21.32
CA ARG A 495 7.39 12.69 20.55
C ARG A 495 8.74 13.41 20.45
N ASP A 496 9.66 13.14 21.37
CA ASP A 496 11.05 13.63 21.29
C ASP A 496 11.83 12.97 20.14
N VAL A 497 11.42 11.77 19.71
CA VAL A 497 12.09 10.98 18.65
C VAL A 497 11.29 10.95 17.34
N LEU A 498 9.95 10.89 17.43
CA LEU A 498 9.05 10.89 16.29
C LEU A 498 8.36 12.25 16.17
N PRO A 499 8.62 13.02 15.10
CA PRO A 499 7.86 14.24 14.85
C PRO A 499 6.42 13.92 14.42
N PRO A 500 5.51 14.89 14.52
CA PRO A 500 4.20 14.77 13.88
C PRO A 500 4.33 14.69 12.35
N LEU A 501 3.22 14.35 11.67
CA LEU A 501 3.22 14.25 10.21
C LEU A 501 3.57 15.62 9.58
N PRO A 502 4.60 15.71 8.71
CA PRO A 502 5.02 16.98 8.12
C PRO A 502 3.91 17.64 7.29
N GLU A 503 3.86 18.97 7.28
CA GLU A 503 2.85 19.75 6.53
C GLU A 503 2.82 19.40 5.04
N LYS A 504 3.99 19.15 4.43
CA LYS A 504 4.09 18.68 3.04
C LYS A 504 3.33 17.37 2.83
N SER A 505 3.47 16.41 3.75
CA SER A 505 2.75 15.13 3.68
C SER A 505 1.27 15.31 3.92
N VAL A 506 0.87 16.21 4.82
CA VAL A 506 -0.55 16.57 5.02
C VAL A 506 -1.15 17.15 3.74
N LYS A 507 -0.44 18.06 3.06
CA LYS A 507 -0.91 18.64 1.79
C LYS A 507 -1.09 17.57 0.71
N ILE A 508 -0.12 16.66 0.56
CA ILE A 508 -0.25 15.53 -0.37
C ILE A 508 -1.48 14.68 0.00
N LEU A 509 -1.70 14.38 1.28
CA LEU A 509 -2.86 13.61 1.71
C LEU A 509 -4.17 14.32 1.37
N VAL A 510 -4.27 15.63 1.57
CA VAL A 510 -5.45 16.43 1.19
C VAL A 510 -5.70 16.35 -0.32
N ASP A 511 -4.66 16.58 -1.15
CA ASP A 511 -4.78 16.49 -2.61
C ASP A 511 -5.26 15.09 -3.06
N ARG A 512 -4.83 14.04 -2.35
CA ARG A 512 -5.24 12.66 -2.62
C ARG A 512 -6.68 12.38 -2.18
N ILE A 513 -7.12 12.90 -1.03
CA ILE A 513 -8.53 12.84 -0.61
C ILE A 513 -9.41 13.49 -1.67
N ASP A 514 -9.01 14.67 -2.15
CA ASP A 514 -9.71 15.40 -3.21
C ASP A 514 -9.79 14.58 -4.51
N ARG A 515 -8.72 13.87 -4.88
CA ARG A 515 -8.72 12.97 -6.04
C ARG A 515 -9.69 11.79 -5.87
N VAL A 516 -9.75 11.16 -4.70
CA VAL A 516 -10.72 10.07 -4.44
C VAL A 516 -12.15 10.61 -4.53
N LEU A 517 -12.45 11.73 -3.87
CA LEU A 517 -13.79 12.34 -3.92
C LEU A 517 -14.16 12.79 -5.35
N GLY A 518 -13.19 13.27 -6.13
CA GLY A 518 -13.38 13.58 -7.55
C GLY A 518 -13.73 12.34 -8.37
N GLN A 519 -13.10 11.19 -8.11
CA GLN A 519 -13.46 9.92 -8.74
C GLN A 519 -14.87 9.46 -8.33
N VAL A 520 -15.23 9.57 -7.05
CA VAL A 520 -16.59 9.26 -6.58
C VAL A 520 -17.62 10.11 -7.33
N GLN A 521 -17.39 11.42 -7.46
CA GLN A 521 -18.28 12.32 -8.19
C GLN A 521 -18.40 11.95 -9.67
N LYS A 522 -17.27 11.66 -10.34
CA LYS A 522 -17.25 11.19 -11.72
C LYS A 522 -18.07 9.90 -11.90
N CYS A 523 -17.96 8.95 -10.98
CA CYS A 523 -18.76 7.72 -11.03
C CYS A 523 -20.25 8.03 -10.80
N ARG A 524 -20.62 8.89 -9.83
CA ARG A 524 -22.02 9.32 -9.64
C ARG A 524 -22.60 9.86 -10.95
N GLU A 525 -21.91 10.78 -11.61
CA GLU A 525 -22.35 11.37 -12.89
C GLU A 525 -22.46 10.32 -14.00
N THR A 526 -21.49 9.41 -14.09
CA THR A 526 -21.47 8.36 -15.11
C THR A 526 -22.64 7.38 -14.99
N PHE A 527 -23.09 7.11 -13.76
CA PHE A 527 -24.14 6.13 -13.47
C PHE A 527 -25.48 6.73 -13.02
N ALA A 528 -25.62 8.06 -13.00
CA ALA A 528 -26.88 8.76 -12.68
C ALA A 528 -27.93 8.67 -13.81
N ASP A 529 -27.49 8.62 -15.07
CA ASP A 529 -28.35 8.77 -16.26
C ASP A 529 -28.62 7.46 -17.02
N ARG A 530 -28.34 6.30 -16.42
CA ARG A 530 -28.49 4.97 -17.03
C ARG A 530 -29.01 3.96 -16.03
#